data_AF-A0A4R5LGL5-F1
#
_entry.id   AF-A0A4R5LGL5-F1
#
_cell.length_a   1.000
_cell.length_b   1.000
_cell.length_c   1.000
_cell.angle_alpha   90.00
_cell.angle_beta   90.00
_cell.angle_gamma   90.00
#
_symmetry.space_group_name_H-M   'P 1'
#
loop_
_entity.id
_entity.type
_entity.pdbx_description
1 polymer ?
#
loop_
_entity_poly.entity_id
_entity_poly.type
_entity_poly.pdbx_seq_one_letter_code
_entity_poly.pdbx_strand_id
1 'polypeptide(L)'
;MQLAASSLMGMAAYEGAAGLILGTLLHFFVSIVPALAYGLVASRLPVVNRLAWIAGPVLGLIVFFFMGIVVLPHSAFTTPASVSPMPYVAALLIHMFALGLPISLIIRRR
;
A
#
# COMPACT_ATOMS: atom_id res chain seq x y z
N MET A 1 4.32 -10.80 5.73
CA MET A 1 5.06 -9.59 6.17
C MET A 1 6.51 -9.59 5.73
N GLN A 2 7.25 -10.70 5.76
CA GLN A 2 8.65 -10.75 5.26
C GLN A 2 8.81 -10.25 3.79
N LEU A 3 7.81 -10.46 2.95
CA LEU A 3 7.76 -9.90 1.59
C LEU A 3 7.89 -8.37 1.54
N ALA A 4 7.36 -7.65 2.54
CA ALA A 4 7.55 -6.21 2.62
C ALA A 4 8.99 -5.85 3.03
N ALA A 5 9.58 -6.61 3.95
CA ALA A 5 10.97 -6.45 4.39
C ALA A 5 12.00 -6.72 3.29
N SER A 6 11.68 -7.58 2.33
CA SER A 6 12.60 -7.85 1.21
C SER A 6 12.88 -6.59 0.39
N SER A 7 11.99 -5.60 0.39
CA SER A 7 12.22 -4.28 -0.21
C SER A 7 13.47 -3.57 0.34
N LEU A 8 13.90 -3.87 1.57
CA LEU A 8 15.10 -3.28 2.18
C LEU A 8 16.21 -4.32 2.39
N MET A 9 15.87 -5.56 2.71
CA MET A 9 16.82 -6.60 3.11
C MET A 9 17.15 -7.61 2.00
N GLY A 10 16.46 -7.58 0.86
CA GLY A 10 16.57 -8.64 -0.14
C GLY A 10 16.17 -10.01 0.42
N MET A 11 16.91 -11.05 0.04
CA MET A 11 16.63 -12.44 0.47
C MET A 11 16.87 -12.67 1.97
N ALA A 12 17.68 -11.84 2.64
CA ALA A 12 17.91 -11.94 4.08
C ALA A 12 16.63 -11.68 4.90
N ALA A 13 15.58 -11.08 4.31
CA ALA A 13 14.27 -10.91 4.95
C ALA A 13 13.61 -12.23 5.38
N TYR A 14 14.01 -13.36 4.79
CA TYR A 14 13.36 -14.66 5.00
C TYR A 14 14.09 -15.55 6.02
N GLU A 15 15.27 -15.16 6.50
CA GLU A 15 16.15 -16.01 7.32
C GLU A 15 15.82 -16.00 8.83
N GLY A 16 14.81 -15.23 9.27
CA GLY A 16 14.42 -15.21 10.67
C GLY A 16 13.38 -14.14 11.03
N ALA A 17 13.27 -13.86 12.33
CA ALA A 17 12.25 -12.97 12.89
C ALA A 17 12.47 -11.48 12.56
N ALA A 18 13.69 -11.05 12.25
CA ALA A 18 13.99 -9.66 11.93
C ALA A 18 13.19 -9.16 10.72
N GLY A 19 13.11 -9.96 9.65
CA GLY A 19 12.30 -9.63 8.47
C GLY A 19 10.80 -9.64 8.75
N LEU A 20 10.32 -10.42 9.71
CA LEU A 20 8.92 -10.38 10.15
C LEU A 20 8.60 -9.04 10.82
N ILE A 21 9.45 -8.60 11.76
CA ILE A 21 9.28 -7.34 12.49
C ILE A 21 9.37 -6.16 11.53
N LEU A 22 10.46 -6.07 10.77
CA LEU A 22 10.66 -4.98 9.80
C LEU A 22 9.55 -4.95 8.76
N GLY A 23 9.16 -6.11 8.25
CA GLY A 23 8.11 -6.22 7.24
C GLY A 23 6.75 -5.78 7.77
N THR A 24 6.47 -6.02 9.05
CA THR A 24 5.26 -5.55 9.72
C THR A 24 5.27 -4.03 9.85
N LEU A 25 6.39 -3.45 10.30
CA LEU A 25 6.56 -1.99 10.37
C LEU A 25 6.39 -1.34 8.99
N LEU A 26 7.01 -1.90 7.96
CA LEU A 26 6.87 -1.42 6.58
C LEU A 26 5.44 -1.55 6.07
N HIS A 27 4.74 -2.65 6.36
CA HIS A 27 3.36 -2.84 5.95
C HIS A 27 2.43 -1.76 6.52
N PHE A 28 2.59 -1.43 7.80
CA PHE A 28 1.85 -0.32 8.41
C PHE A 28 2.29 1.03 7.85
N PHE A 29 3.58 1.25 7.66
CA PHE A 29 4.10 2.50 7.08
C PHE A 29 3.49 2.80 5.71
N VAL A 30 3.48 1.81 4.80
CA VAL A 30 2.91 1.99 3.45
C VAL A 30 1.39 2.11 3.44
N SER A 31 0.71 1.77 4.52
CA SER A 31 -0.74 1.97 4.67
C SER A 31 -1.07 3.33 5.30
N ILE A 32 -0.28 3.76 6.30
CA ILE A 32 -0.47 5.01 7.03
C ILE A 32 -0.12 6.22 6.15
N VAL A 33 0.96 6.16 5.37
CA VAL A 33 1.39 7.29 4.53
C VAL A 33 0.30 7.72 3.52
N PRO A 34 -0.28 6.81 2.72
CA PRO A 34 -1.41 7.16 1.85
C PRO A 34 -2.64 7.65 2.62
N ALA A 35 -2.92 7.10 3.81
CA ALA A 35 -4.04 7.55 4.64
C ALA A 35 -3.86 9.00 5.12
N LEU A 36 -2.67 9.35 5.61
CA LEU A 36 -2.35 10.72 6.00
C LEU A 36 -2.43 11.68 4.81
N ALA A 37 -1.85 11.29 3.66
CA ALA A 37 -1.94 12.08 2.43
C ALA A 37 -3.40 12.31 2.00
N TYR A 38 -4.21 11.26 2.00
CA TYR A 38 -5.64 11.35 1.72
C TYR A 38 -6.36 12.28 2.69
N GLY A 39 -6.10 12.17 4.00
CA GLY A 39 -6.69 13.04 5.02
C GLY A 39 -6.35 14.52 4.83
N LEU A 40 -5.09 14.82 4.51
CA LEU A 40 -4.65 16.18 4.22
C LEU A 40 -5.34 16.75 2.96
N VAL A 41 -5.51 15.95 1.92
CA VAL A 41 -6.22 16.36 0.70
C VAL A 41 -7.72 16.54 0.97
N ALA A 42 -8.36 15.57 1.64
CA ALA A 42 -9.79 15.61 1.96
C ALA A 42 -10.15 16.78 2.90
N SER A 43 -9.24 17.20 3.79
CA SER A 43 -9.44 18.38 4.64
C SER A 43 -9.44 19.71 3.88
N ARG A 44 -8.81 19.76 2.69
CA ARG A 44 -8.68 20.98 1.88
C ARG A 44 -9.63 21.00 0.68
N LEU A 45 -10.03 19.83 0.18
CA LEU A 45 -10.88 19.68 -0.99
C LEU A 45 -12.20 18.97 -0.59
N PRO A 46 -13.28 19.73 -0.33
CA PRO A 46 -14.57 19.17 0.10
C PRO A 46 -15.14 18.12 -0.86
N VAL A 47 -14.83 18.23 -2.16
CA VAL A 47 -15.25 17.26 -3.19
C VAL A 47 -14.69 15.86 -2.93
N VAL A 48 -13.45 15.75 -2.46
CA VAL A 48 -12.79 14.47 -2.14
C VAL A 48 -13.49 13.83 -0.95
N ASN A 49 -13.82 14.62 0.07
CA ASN A 49 -14.59 14.16 1.23
C ASN A 49 -16.03 13.74 0.85
N ARG A 50 -16.71 14.50 -0.01
CA ARG A 50 -18.08 14.21 -0.47
C ARG A 50 -18.15 12.93 -1.30
N LEU A 51 -17.14 12.70 -2.16
CA LEU A 51 -17.05 11.56 -3.07
C LEU A 51 -16.07 10.49 -2.56
N ALA A 52 -15.94 10.32 -1.25
CA ALA A 52 -14.97 9.38 -0.66
C ALA A 52 -15.07 7.94 -1.22
N TRP A 53 -16.26 7.51 -1.63
CA TRP A 53 -16.49 6.20 -2.23
C TRP A 53 -15.86 6.03 -3.63
N ILE A 54 -15.64 7.13 -4.38
CA ILE A 54 -14.85 7.16 -5.63
C ILE A 54 -13.39 7.47 -5.32
N ALA A 55 -13.15 8.45 -4.45
CA ALA A 55 -11.80 8.94 -4.15
C ALA A 55 -10.93 7.87 -3.49
N GLY A 56 -11.51 6.94 -2.73
CA GLY A 56 -10.81 5.78 -2.17
C GLY A 56 -10.26 4.83 -3.23
N PRO A 57 -11.10 4.28 -4.13
CA PRO A 57 -10.61 3.50 -5.28
C PRO A 57 -9.57 4.23 -6.12
N VAL A 58 -9.73 5.54 -6.37
CA VAL A 58 -8.72 6.36 -7.06
C VAL A 58 -7.41 6.43 -6.28
N LEU A 59 -7.44 6.61 -4.96
CA LEU A 59 -6.25 6.53 -4.10
C LEU A 59 -5.57 5.16 -4.24
N GLY A 60 -6.35 4.07 -4.22
CA GLY A 60 -5.82 2.72 -4.41
C GLY A 60 -5.11 2.54 -5.75
N LEU A 61 -5.68 3.07 -6.84
CA LEU A 61 -5.06 3.08 -8.16
C LEU A 61 -3.70 3.82 -8.15
N ILE A 62 -3.67 5.01 -7.54
CA ILE A 62 -2.44 5.81 -7.40
C ILE A 62 -1.38 5.03 -6.62
N VAL A 63 -1.74 4.43 -5.49
CA VAL A 63 -0.80 3.65 -4.65
C VAL A 63 -0.28 2.43 -5.40
N PHE A 64 -1.15 1.69 -6.11
CA PHE A 64 -0.75 0.51 -6.88
C PHE A 64 0.33 0.86 -7.92
N PHE A 65 0.11 1.91 -8.72
CA PHE A 65 1.08 2.33 -9.72
C PHE A 65 2.32 2.95 -9.09
N PHE A 66 2.18 3.72 -8.02
CA PHE A 66 3.33 4.28 -7.30
C PHE A 66 4.24 3.18 -6.75
N MET A 67 3.67 2.12 -6.20
CA MET A 67 4.44 0.95 -5.75
C MET A 67 5.17 0.29 -6.91
N GLY A 68 4.47 0.02 -8.01
CA GLY A 68 5.05 -0.68 -9.18
C GLY A 68 6.10 0.12 -9.94
N ILE A 69 5.94 1.44 -10.06
CA ILE A 69 6.78 2.29 -10.92
C ILE A 69 7.89 2.98 -10.13
N VAL A 70 7.64 3.33 -8.87
CA VAL A 70 8.58 4.12 -8.07
C VAL A 70 9.20 3.27 -6.99
N VAL A 71 8.41 2.65 -6.11
CA VAL A 71 8.96 2.00 -4.91
C VAL A 71 9.73 0.73 -5.25
N LEU A 72 9.09 -0.22 -5.94
CA LEU A 72 9.68 -1.53 -6.20
C LEU A 72 10.97 -1.45 -7.03
N PRO A 73 11.05 -0.67 -8.14
CA PRO A 73 12.27 -0.58 -8.94
C PRO A 73 13.47 0.04 -8.21
N HIS A 74 13.22 0.89 -7.20
CA HIS A 74 14.27 1.56 -6.43
C HIS A 74 14.58 0.84 -5.10
N SER A 75 14.02 -0.35 -4.90
CA SER A 75 14.15 -1.13 -3.66
C SER A 75 14.96 -2.40 -3.90
N ALA A 76 15.38 -3.06 -2.81
CA ALA A 76 15.99 -4.39 -2.86
C ALA A 76 14.94 -5.52 -3.02
N PHE A 77 13.70 -5.17 -3.39
CA PHE A 77 12.58 -6.10 -3.39
C PHE A 77 12.88 -7.37 -4.19
N THR A 78 12.68 -8.49 -3.54
CA THR A 78 12.89 -9.81 -4.11
C THR A 78 11.96 -10.81 -3.46
N THR A 79 11.74 -11.92 -4.14
CA THR A 79 10.80 -12.97 -3.72
C THR A 79 11.46 -14.34 -3.85
N PRO A 80 11.28 -15.26 -2.88
CA PRO A 80 11.71 -16.64 -3.01
C PRO A 80 11.03 -17.28 -4.23
N ALA A 81 11.70 -18.23 -4.89
CA ALA A 81 11.17 -18.91 -6.06
C ALA A 81 9.86 -19.68 -5.80
N SER A 82 9.56 -20.01 -4.55
CA SER A 82 8.31 -20.66 -4.14
C SER A 82 7.11 -19.70 -4.09
N VAL A 83 7.33 -18.38 -4.17
CA VAL A 83 6.28 -17.37 -4.07
C VAL A 83 5.89 -16.91 -5.47
N SER A 84 4.69 -17.30 -5.90
CA SER A 84 4.12 -16.79 -7.15
C SER A 84 3.58 -15.38 -6.95
N PRO A 85 3.79 -14.47 -7.92
CA PRO A 85 3.22 -13.13 -7.87
C PRO A 85 1.69 -13.19 -7.93
N MET A 86 1.07 -12.28 -7.21
CA MET A 86 -0.38 -12.10 -7.26
C MET A 86 -0.80 -11.64 -8.67
N PRO A 87 -1.91 -12.17 -9.24
CA PRO A 87 -2.40 -11.71 -10.54
C PRO A 87 -2.65 -10.20 -10.56
N TYR A 88 -2.26 -9.53 -11.64
CA TYR A 88 -2.28 -8.07 -11.75
C TYR A 88 -3.65 -7.46 -11.45
N VAL A 89 -4.72 -7.99 -12.05
CA VAL A 89 -6.10 -7.50 -11.83
C VAL A 89 -6.50 -7.65 -10.37
N ALA A 90 -6.21 -8.79 -9.76
CA ALA A 90 -6.54 -9.02 -8.35
C ALA A 90 -5.75 -8.04 -7.46
N ALA A 91 -4.45 -7.82 -7.73
CA ALA A 91 -3.62 -6.89 -6.98
C ALA A 91 -4.17 -5.47 -7.07
N LEU A 92 -4.55 -5.03 -8.27
CA LEU A 92 -5.19 -3.76 -8.51
C LEU A 92 -6.50 -3.60 -7.70
N LEU A 93 -7.39 -4.60 -7.75
CA LEU A 93 -8.66 -4.58 -7.03
C LEU A 93 -8.48 -4.51 -5.51
N ILE A 94 -7.50 -5.23 -4.96
CA ILE A 94 -7.17 -5.14 -3.52
C ILE A 94 -6.72 -3.73 -3.15
N HIS A 95 -5.88 -3.09 -3.96
CA HIS A 95 -5.46 -1.71 -3.66
C HIS A 95 -6.64 -0.73 -3.71
N MET A 96 -7.55 -0.87 -4.68
CA MET A 96 -8.73 -0.01 -4.80
C MET A 96 -9.71 -0.22 -3.64
N PHE A 97 -10.07 -1.46 -3.35
CA PHE A 97 -11.22 -1.78 -2.51
C PHE A 97 -10.88 -2.26 -1.10
N ALA A 98 -9.69 -2.83 -0.89
CA ALA A 98 -9.25 -3.30 0.43
C ALA A 98 -8.25 -2.35 1.11
N LEU A 99 -7.63 -1.42 0.35
CA LEU A 99 -6.79 -0.35 0.90
C LEU A 99 -7.45 1.02 0.77
N GLY A 100 -7.68 1.47 -0.47
CA GLY A 100 -8.12 2.83 -0.76
C GLY A 100 -9.51 3.17 -0.23
N LEU A 101 -10.49 2.30 -0.49
CA LEU A 101 -11.88 2.51 -0.05
C LEU A 101 -12.03 2.53 1.49
N PRO A 102 -11.45 1.60 2.28
CA PRO A 102 -11.50 1.70 3.73
C PRO A 102 -10.86 2.99 4.26
N ILE A 103 -9.69 3.37 3.74
CA ILE A 103 -9.01 4.62 4.13
C ILE A 103 -9.93 5.82 3.91
N SER A 104 -10.51 5.94 2.71
CA SER A 104 -11.32 7.11 2.37
C SER A 104 -12.60 7.20 3.20
N LEU A 105 -13.24 6.07 3.48
CA LEU A 105 -14.47 6.01 4.27
C LEU A 105 -14.24 6.26 5.76
N ILE A 106 -13.12 5.78 6.32
CA ILE A 106 -12.76 6.04 7.73
C ILE A 106 -12.44 7.54 7.94
N ILE A 107 -11.74 8.16 7.00
CA ILE A 107 -11.33 9.57 7.10
C ILE A 107 -12.50 10.52 6.81
N ARG A 108 -13.49 10.07 6.04
CA ARG A 108 -14.62 10.89 5.61
C ARG A 108 -15.31 11.54 6.81
N ARG A 109 -15.35 12.87 6.81
CA ARG A 109 -16.11 13.67 7.77
C ARG A 109 -17.54 13.81 7.26
N ARG A 110 -18.52 13.60 8.14
CA ARG A 110 -19.93 13.85 7.82
C ARG A 110 -20.22 15.35 7.84
#